data_AF-A0A822A8K7-F1
#
_entry.id   AF-A0A822A8K7-F1
#
_cell.length_a   1.000
_cell.length_b   1.000
_cell.length_c   1.000
_cell.angle_alpha   90.00
_cell.angle_beta   90.00
_cell.angle_gamma   90.00
#
_symmetry.space_group_name_H-M   'P 1'
#
loop_
_entity.id
_entity.type
_entity.pdbx_description
1 polymer ?
#
loop_
_entity_poly.entity_id
_entity_poly.type
_entity_poly.pdbx_seq_one_letter_code
_entity_poly.pdbx_strand_id
1 'polypeptide(L)'
;MGATRIIDQYLLYCKEMCSDFEPLGKSSLFTILDTCKASTRKSLQGINYFAAEAGEAFNGLRKMIEDKVTLCSDSERLIENLKRTRFYLKSDYKVQVTRSSNIADHCCVYALSDPEGRNFAQDCEHEHDESCIDCSNLTNTLNEIERFIEETETDEELFDRALKKFRSYRESIEAWRAHLLRSINQDLCREN
;
A
#
# COMPACT_ATOMS: atom_id res chain seq x y z
N MET A 1 18.37 -6.04 8.78
CA MET A 1 19.75 -6.46 8.48
C MET A 1 19.91 -6.38 6.96
N GLY A 2 20.86 -5.60 6.43
CA GLY A 2 20.93 -5.34 4.98
C GLY A 2 21.40 -6.54 4.15
N ALA A 3 20.85 -6.74 2.95
CA ALA A 3 21.15 -7.86 2.06
C ALA A 3 22.65 -8.03 1.78
N THR A 4 23.37 -6.92 1.58
CA THR A 4 24.83 -6.91 1.39
C THR A 4 25.57 -7.58 2.55
N ARG A 5 25.18 -7.27 3.80
CA ARG A 5 25.83 -7.82 4.99
C ARG A 5 25.59 -9.33 5.13
N ILE A 6 24.40 -9.81 4.75
CA ILE A 6 24.04 -11.23 4.78
C ILE A 6 24.88 -12.00 3.74
N ILE A 7 25.00 -11.45 2.53
CA ILE A 7 25.79 -12.06 1.46
C ILE A 7 27.27 -12.11 1.84
N ASP A 8 27.83 -11.04 2.39
CA ASP A 8 29.23 -11.01 2.80
C ASP A 8 29.52 -12.00 3.94
N GLN A 9 28.60 -12.16 4.90
CA GLN A 9 28.72 -13.17 5.96
C GLN A 9 28.64 -14.60 5.41
N TYR A 10 27.72 -14.87 4.48
CA TYR A 10 27.60 -16.17 3.83
C TYR A 10 28.87 -16.55 3.06
N LEU A 11 29.40 -15.62 2.26
CA LEU A 11 30.63 -15.87 1.49
C LEU A 11 31.84 -16.09 2.41
N LEU A 12 31.94 -15.32 3.50
CA LEU A 12 32.98 -15.52 4.50
C LEU A 12 32.87 -16.90 5.15
N TYR A 13 31.66 -17.30 5.53
CA TYR A 13 31.39 -18.64 6.09
C TYR A 13 31.78 -19.75 5.11
N CYS A 14 31.40 -19.66 3.83
CA CYS A 14 31.78 -20.66 2.83
C CYS A 14 33.30 -20.76 2.69
N LYS A 15 34.00 -19.62 2.72
CA LYS A 15 35.47 -19.59 2.64
C LYS A 15 36.15 -20.21 3.86
N GLU A 16 35.58 -20.03 5.05
CA GLU A 16 36.18 -20.48 6.31
C GLU A 16 35.82 -21.93 6.67
N MET A 17 34.61 -22.37 6.34
CA MET A 17 34.03 -23.62 6.85
C MET A 17 33.82 -24.68 5.77
N CYS A 18 33.89 -24.33 4.48
CA CYS A 18 33.60 -25.25 3.39
C CYS A 18 34.73 -25.24 2.35
N SER A 19 35.75 -26.10 2.53
CA SER A 19 36.91 -26.18 1.62
C SER A 19 36.58 -26.65 0.20
N ASP A 20 35.51 -27.45 0.05
CA ASP A 20 35.15 -28.10 -1.23
C ASP A 20 33.85 -27.53 -1.84
N PHE A 21 33.41 -26.36 -1.36
CA PHE A 21 32.15 -25.76 -1.80
C PHE A 21 32.40 -24.39 -2.45
N GLU A 22 32.00 -24.26 -3.71
CA GLU A 22 32.05 -22.99 -4.42
C GLU A 22 30.70 -22.26 -4.29
N PRO A 23 30.64 -21.11 -3.60
CA PRO A 23 29.39 -20.40 -3.39
C PRO A 23 28.92 -19.70 -4.67
N LEU A 24 27.60 -19.46 -4.73
CA LEU A 24 26.97 -18.69 -5.79
C LEU A 24 27.52 -17.25 -5.86
N GLY A 25 27.50 -16.68 -7.06
CA GLY A 25 27.89 -15.28 -7.29
C GLY A 25 26.99 -14.29 -6.56
N LYS A 26 27.53 -13.10 -6.24
CA LYS A 26 26.80 -12.05 -5.51
C LYS A 26 25.47 -11.68 -6.18
N SER A 27 25.40 -11.60 -7.52
CA SER A 27 24.15 -11.27 -8.21
C SER A 27 23.06 -12.32 -7.96
N SER A 28 23.38 -13.61 -8.11
CA SER A 28 22.45 -14.71 -7.84
C SER A 28 22.00 -14.71 -6.38
N LEU A 29 22.91 -14.44 -5.43
CA LEU A 29 22.57 -14.34 -4.01
C LEU A 29 21.63 -13.15 -3.72
N PHE A 30 21.84 -11.99 -4.38
CA PHE A 30 20.92 -10.87 -4.29
C PHE A 30 19.54 -11.22 -4.86
N THR A 31 19.48 -11.91 -6.01
CA THR A 31 18.22 -12.38 -6.61
C THR A 31 17.49 -13.35 -5.69
N ILE A 32 18.21 -14.28 -5.07
CA ILE A 32 17.66 -15.23 -4.09
C ILE A 32 17.08 -14.47 -2.89
N LEU A 33 17.79 -13.48 -2.34
CA LEU A 33 17.28 -12.71 -1.20
C LEU A 33 16.08 -11.81 -1.55
N ASP A 34 15.98 -11.32 -2.80
CA ASP A 34 14.83 -10.54 -3.25
C ASP A 34 13.61 -11.42 -3.59
N THR A 35 13.84 -12.64 -4.07
CA THR A 35 12.78 -13.61 -4.41
C THR A 35 12.29 -14.34 -3.16
N CYS A 36 13.21 -14.79 -2.31
CA CYS A 36 12.97 -15.46 -1.05
C CYS A 36 13.05 -14.47 0.11
N LYS A 37 12.30 -13.36 0.03
CA LYS A 37 12.23 -12.39 1.14
C LYS A 37 11.87 -13.13 2.42
N ALA A 38 12.70 -12.94 3.44
CA ALA A 38 12.44 -13.49 4.76
C ALA A 38 11.02 -13.10 5.18
N SER A 39 10.18 -14.10 5.46
CA SER A 39 8.86 -13.86 6.03
C SER A 39 9.07 -13.07 7.32
N THR A 40 8.63 -11.82 7.32
CA THR A 40 8.49 -11.09 8.57
C THR A 40 7.41 -11.82 9.35
N ARG A 41 7.75 -12.32 10.54
CA ARG A 41 6.74 -12.80 11.50
C ARG A 41 5.84 -11.63 11.85
N LYS A 42 4.78 -11.42 11.07
CA LYS A 42 3.65 -10.59 11.45
C LYS A 42 2.96 -11.37 12.56
N SER A 43 3.04 -10.91 13.81
CA SER A 43 2.09 -11.37 14.82
C SER A 43 0.71 -10.97 14.32
N LEU A 44 -0.04 -11.93 13.78
CA LEU A 44 -1.37 -11.72 13.20
C LEU A 44 -2.42 -11.31 14.24
N GLN A 45 -2.07 -11.38 15.53
CA GLN A 45 -2.92 -10.93 16.63
C GLN A 45 -2.26 -9.75 17.36
N GLY A 46 -2.98 -8.64 17.44
CA GLY A 46 -2.74 -7.55 18.41
C GLY A 46 -1.93 -6.35 17.94
N ILE A 47 -1.27 -6.38 16.77
CA ILE A 47 -0.54 -5.22 16.25
C ILE A 47 -1.11 -4.85 14.87
N ASN A 48 -1.82 -3.72 14.80
CA ASN A 48 -2.35 -3.18 13.55
C ASN A 48 -1.22 -2.59 12.70
N TYR A 49 -0.57 -3.43 11.88
CA TYR A 49 0.48 -2.98 10.96
C TYR A 49 -0.04 -2.13 9.79
N PHE A 50 -1.36 -2.05 9.57
CA PHE A 50 -1.97 -1.32 8.45
C PHE A 50 -1.46 0.12 8.30
N ALA A 51 -1.41 0.88 9.40
CA ALA A 51 -0.94 2.28 9.35
C ALA A 51 0.56 2.39 9.05
N ALA A 52 1.36 1.42 9.51
CA ALA A 52 2.79 1.36 9.24
C ALA A 52 3.06 0.96 7.78
N GLU A 53 2.40 -0.09 7.29
CA GLU A 53 2.48 -0.58 5.92
C GLU A 53 2.01 0.48 4.91
N ALA A 54 0.88 1.14 5.17
CA ALA A 54 0.46 2.27 4.36
C ALA A 54 1.46 3.43 4.44
N GLY A 55 2.05 3.67 5.61
CA GLY A 55 3.10 4.68 5.77
C GLY A 55 4.33 4.40 4.91
N GLU A 56 4.78 3.15 4.85
CA GLU A 56 5.83 2.68 3.95
C GLU A 56 5.41 2.78 2.48
N ALA A 57 4.15 2.45 2.17
CA ALA A 57 3.60 2.57 0.82
C ALA A 57 3.58 4.01 0.31
N PHE A 58 3.10 4.97 1.09
CA PHE A 58 3.14 6.39 0.74
C PHE A 58 4.58 6.88 0.50
N ASN A 59 5.52 6.47 1.34
CA ASN A 59 6.93 6.82 1.16
C ASN A 59 7.52 6.16 -0.11
N GLY A 60 7.12 4.92 -0.39
CA GLY A 60 7.51 4.16 -1.57
C GLY A 60 7.01 4.79 -2.87
N LEU A 61 5.73 5.17 -2.92
CA LEU A 61 5.13 5.89 -4.06
C LEU A 61 5.81 7.24 -4.29
N ARG A 62 6.05 8.01 -3.23
CA ARG A 62 6.81 9.26 -3.31
C ARG A 62 8.18 9.01 -3.95
N LYS A 63 8.91 7.99 -3.52
CA LYS A 63 10.22 7.66 -4.08
C LYS A 63 10.14 7.26 -5.55
N MET A 64 9.13 6.48 -5.94
CA MET A 64 8.93 6.09 -7.35
C MET A 64 8.72 7.31 -8.27
N ILE A 65 8.01 8.35 -7.79
CA ILE A 65 7.86 9.62 -8.50
C ILE A 65 9.20 10.38 -8.55
N GLU A 66 9.89 10.49 -7.41
CA GLU A 66 11.16 11.22 -7.30
C GLU A 66 12.27 10.63 -8.19
N ASP A 67 12.36 9.30 -8.27
CA ASP A 67 13.34 8.59 -9.08
C ASP A 67 13.18 8.89 -10.60
N LYS A 68 12.03 9.45 -10.99
CA LYS A 68 11.63 9.75 -12.38
C LYS A 68 11.24 11.22 -12.57
N VAL A 69 11.57 12.10 -11.61
CA VAL A 69 11.13 13.51 -11.57
C VAL A 69 11.47 14.31 -12.83
N THR A 70 12.59 14.01 -13.48
CA THR A 70 13.05 14.70 -14.70
C THR A 70 12.20 14.40 -15.93
N LEU A 71 11.33 13.38 -15.87
CA LEU A 71 10.51 12.93 -16.98
C LEU A 71 9.08 13.48 -16.93
N CYS A 72 8.67 14.13 -15.82
CA CYS A 72 7.30 14.62 -15.66
C CYS A 72 7.24 15.91 -14.83
N SER A 73 6.66 16.95 -15.44
CA SER A 73 6.40 18.24 -14.80
C SER A 73 5.43 18.16 -13.62
N ASP A 74 4.60 17.11 -13.57
CA ASP A 74 3.55 16.96 -12.56
C ASP A 74 4.03 16.27 -11.28
N SER A 75 5.30 15.86 -11.23
CA SER A 75 5.88 15.13 -10.10
C SER A 75 5.67 15.85 -8.76
N GLU A 76 5.86 17.18 -8.71
CA GLU A 76 5.65 17.97 -7.49
C GLU A 76 4.17 17.96 -7.05
N ARG A 77 3.25 18.11 -8.02
CA ARG A 77 1.80 18.06 -7.78
C ARG A 77 1.38 16.69 -7.24
N LEU A 78 1.89 15.60 -7.82
CA LEU A 78 1.61 14.23 -7.37
C LEU A 78 2.14 13.96 -5.97
N ILE A 79 3.36 14.41 -5.66
CA ILE A 79 3.93 14.28 -4.31
C ILE A 79 3.09 15.06 -3.29
N GLU A 80 2.64 16.26 -3.63
CA GLU A 80 1.79 17.04 -2.75
C GLU A 80 0.40 16.40 -2.55
N ASN A 81 -0.20 15.87 -3.62
CA ASN A 81 -1.44 15.12 -3.53
C ASN A 81 -1.28 13.86 -2.66
N LEU A 82 -0.16 13.13 -2.75
CA LEU A 82 0.14 12.00 -1.86
C LEU A 82 0.21 12.42 -0.39
N LYS A 83 0.79 13.59 -0.09
CA LYS A 83 0.80 14.11 1.29
C LYS A 83 -0.60 14.45 1.78
N ARG A 84 -1.39 15.14 0.96
CA ARG A 84 -2.78 15.53 1.28
C ARG A 84 -3.65 14.32 1.54
N THR A 85 -3.63 13.34 0.63
CA THR A 85 -4.40 12.10 0.75
C THR A 85 -3.96 11.26 1.97
N ARG A 86 -2.66 11.21 2.27
CA ARG A 86 -2.16 10.61 3.50
C ARG A 86 -2.68 11.31 4.75
N PHE A 87 -2.67 12.65 4.77
CA PHE A 87 -3.16 13.42 5.91
C PHE A 87 -4.67 13.22 6.10
N TYR A 88 -5.44 13.31 5.03
CA TYR A 88 -6.88 13.04 5.00
C TYR A 88 -7.23 11.69 5.65
N LEU A 89 -6.55 10.59 5.25
CA LEU A 89 -6.78 9.28 5.87
C LEU A 89 -6.42 9.25 7.36
N LYS A 90 -5.42 10.03 7.82
CA LYS A 90 -5.04 10.09 9.24
C LYS A 90 -6.04 10.86 10.09
N SER A 91 -6.60 11.95 9.57
CA SER A 91 -7.49 12.85 10.29
C SER A 91 -8.94 12.71 9.82
N ASP A 92 -9.27 13.38 8.72
CA ASP A 92 -10.63 13.81 8.41
C ASP A 92 -11.50 12.65 7.92
N TYR A 93 -10.89 11.64 7.30
CA TYR A 93 -11.61 10.45 6.85
C TYR A 93 -12.40 9.81 8.00
N LYS A 94 -11.82 9.75 9.21
CA LYS A 94 -12.48 9.07 10.33
C LYS A 94 -13.71 9.79 10.84
N VAL A 95 -13.72 11.12 10.79
CA VAL A 95 -14.85 11.94 11.28
C VAL A 95 -15.97 12.02 10.26
N GLN A 96 -15.68 11.72 8.99
CA GLN A 96 -16.67 11.72 7.91
C GLN A 96 -17.44 10.38 7.82
N VAL A 97 -16.88 9.30 8.37
CA VAL A 97 -17.53 7.99 8.34
C VAL A 97 -18.71 7.94 9.31
N THR A 98 -19.89 7.58 8.81
CA THR A 98 -21.12 7.40 9.60
C THR A 98 -21.94 6.21 9.09
N ARG A 99 -23.04 5.86 9.75
CA ARG A 99 -23.97 4.81 9.27
C ARG A 99 -24.98 5.29 8.22
N SER A 100 -25.10 6.60 8.03
CA SER A 100 -26.15 7.25 7.24
C SER A 100 -25.60 8.34 6.32
N SER A 101 -24.38 8.15 5.81
CA SER A 101 -23.77 9.11 4.89
C SER A 101 -24.30 8.88 3.48
N ASN A 102 -24.67 9.95 2.77
CA ASN A 102 -25.01 9.87 1.35
C ASN A 102 -23.79 9.66 0.44
N ILE A 103 -22.58 9.57 1.03
CA ILE A 103 -21.36 9.25 0.31
C ILE A 103 -21.03 7.78 0.56
N ALA A 104 -21.04 6.96 -0.50
CA ALA A 104 -20.76 5.52 -0.45
C ALA A 104 -19.51 5.17 0.38
N ASP A 105 -18.43 5.91 0.15
CA ASP A 105 -17.12 5.76 0.79
C ASP A 105 -17.07 6.09 2.30
N HIS A 106 -18.08 6.80 2.78
CA HIS A 106 -18.22 7.26 4.16
C HIS A 106 -19.33 6.51 4.91
N CYS A 107 -20.26 5.89 4.19
CA CYS A 107 -21.27 5.05 4.80
C CYS A 107 -20.65 3.69 5.18
N CYS A 108 -20.38 3.48 6.47
CA CYS A 108 -19.77 2.22 6.92
C CYS A 108 -20.66 1.00 6.72
N VAL A 109 -21.99 1.17 6.65
CA VAL A 109 -22.93 0.09 6.33
C VAL A 109 -22.74 -0.33 4.88
N TYR A 110 -22.74 0.64 3.96
CA TYR A 110 -22.58 0.39 2.53
C TYR A 110 -21.16 -0.09 2.18
N ALA A 111 -20.12 0.66 2.58
CA ALA A 111 -18.74 0.37 2.20
C ALA A 111 -18.16 -0.92 2.84
N LEU A 112 -18.79 -1.48 3.88
CA LEU A 112 -18.42 -2.78 4.43
C LEU A 112 -19.32 -3.92 3.94
N SER A 113 -20.40 -3.63 3.21
CA SER A 113 -21.30 -4.65 2.69
C SER A 113 -20.68 -5.39 1.51
N ASP A 114 -20.83 -6.72 1.51
CA ASP A 114 -20.41 -7.56 0.40
C ASP A 114 -21.50 -7.59 -0.68
N PRO A 115 -21.26 -7.06 -1.90
CA PRO A 115 -22.28 -7.05 -2.96
C PRO A 115 -22.62 -8.45 -3.48
N GLU A 116 -21.74 -9.44 -3.30
CA GLU A 116 -21.94 -10.81 -3.78
C GLU A 116 -22.51 -11.73 -2.68
N GLY A 117 -22.32 -11.37 -1.41
CA GLY A 117 -22.70 -12.16 -0.25
C GLY A 117 -23.90 -11.58 0.51
N ARG A 118 -25.13 -12.01 0.20
CA ARG A 118 -26.36 -11.54 0.91
C ARG A 118 -26.30 -11.64 2.44
N ASN A 119 -25.57 -12.62 2.99
CA ASN A 119 -25.43 -12.81 4.43
C ASN A 119 -24.40 -11.87 5.08
N PHE A 120 -23.57 -11.20 4.26
CA PHE A 120 -22.55 -10.24 4.66
C PHE A 120 -22.83 -8.84 4.08
N ALA A 121 -24.04 -8.64 3.54
CA ALA A 121 -24.55 -7.37 3.06
C ALA A 121 -25.54 -6.80 4.09
N GLN A 122 -25.56 -5.49 4.22
CA GLN A 122 -26.58 -4.77 4.96
C GLN A 122 -27.13 -3.66 4.07
N ASP A 123 -28.46 -3.57 3.99
CA ASP A 123 -29.14 -2.54 3.22
C ASP A 123 -29.14 -1.20 3.98
N CYS A 124 -29.07 -0.11 3.22
CA CYS A 124 -29.21 1.26 3.71
C CYS A 124 -30.62 1.79 3.43
N GLU A 125 -31.17 2.58 4.35
CA GLU A 125 -32.43 3.32 4.18
C GLU A 125 -32.23 4.72 3.55
N HIS A 126 -31.03 5.00 3.02
CA HIS A 126 -30.63 6.26 2.40
C HIS A 126 -29.91 6.00 1.08
N GLU A 127 -29.78 7.04 0.25
CA GLU A 127 -29.11 6.98 -1.05
C GLU A 127 -27.60 7.20 -0.93
N HIS A 128 -26.84 6.87 -1.97
CA HIS A 128 -25.39 7.08 -2.03
C HIS A 128 -25.02 7.87 -3.30
N ASP A 129 -25.67 9.02 -3.49
CA ASP A 129 -25.60 9.87 -4.69
C ASP A 129 -24.58 11.02 -4.57
N GLU A 130 -24.01 11.23 -3.40
CA GLU A 130 -22.96 12.23 -3.17
C GLU A 130 -21.54 11.64 -3.32
N SER A 131 -20.57 12.51 -3.61
CA SER A 131 -19.17 12.13 -3.75
C SER A 131 -18.26 12.96 -2.86
N CYS A 132 -17.24 12.32 -2.28
CA CYS A 132 -16.21 13.01 -1.50
C CYS A 132 -15.04 13.40 -2.40
N ILE A 133 -14.69 14.69 -2.39
CA ILE A 133 -13.54 15.23 -3.14
C ILE A 133 -12.23 14.57 -2.70
N ASP A 134 -12.01 14.36 -1.39
CA ASP A 134 -10.76 13.79 -0.89
C ASP A 134 -10.62 12.28 -1.16
N CYS A 135 -11.73 11.53 -1.10
CA CYS A 135 -11.75 10.12 -1.53
C CYS A 135 -11.48 10.00 -3.03
N SER A 136 -12.06 10.90 -3.83
CA SER A 136 -11.79 10.99 -5.26
C SER A 136 -10.34 11.35 -5.52
N ASN A 137 -9.77 12.30 -4.78
CA ASN A 137 -8.36 12.71 -4.89
C ASN A 137 -7.40 11.56 -4.60
N LEU A 138 -7.68 10.72 -3.60
CA LEU A 138 -6.88 9.52 -3.33
C LEU A 138 -6.87 8.58 -4.54
N THR A 139 -8.06 8.23 -5.04
CA THR A 139 -8.22 7.32 -6.19
C THR A 139 -7.55 7.89 -7.44
N ASN A 140 -7.78 9.16 -7.75
CA ASN A 140 -7.22 9.83 -8.91
C ASN A 140 -5.69 9.91 -8.82
N THR A 141 -5.14 10.24 -7.65
CA THR A 141 -3.68 10.30 -7.45
C THR A 141 -3.03 8.94 -7.68
N LEU A 142 -3.62 7.86 -7.17
CA LEU A 142 -3.11 6.50 -7.40
C LEU A 142 -3.15 6.11 -8.88
N ASN A 143 -4.26 6.38 -9.56
CA ASN A 143 -4.40 6.12 -11.00
C ASN A 143 -3.44 6.96 -11.84
N GLU A 144 -3.19 8.22 -11.46
CA GLU A 144 -2.20 9.07 -12.11
C GLU A 144 -0.78 8.53 -11.96
N ILE A 145 -0.43 7.99 -10.79
CA ILE A 145 0.87 7.36 -10.56
C ILE A 145 1.01 6.07 -11.37
N GLU A 146 -0.05 5.27 -11.49
CA GLU A 146 -0.06 4.07 -12.32
C GLU A 146 0.25 4.42 -13.79
N ARG A 147 -0.46 5.39 -14.35
CA ARG A 147 -0.18 5.90 -15.71
C ARG A 147 1.23 6.47 -15.85
N PHE A 148 1.70 7.20 -14.85
CA PHE A 148 3.07 7.72 -14.84
C PHE A 148 4.11 6.60 -14.94
N ILE A 149 3.89 5.46 -14.27
CA ILE A 149 4.79 4.30 -14.38
C ILE A 149 4.72 3.69 -15.79
N GLU A 150 3.52 3.58 -16.36
CA GLU A 150 3.32 3.12 -17.74
C GLU A 150 4.00 4.00 -18.79
N GLU A 151 4.00 5.32 -18.59
CA GLU A 151 4.58 6.28 -19.53
C GLU A 151 6.10 6.45 -19.39
N THR A 152 6.67 6.20 -18.21
CA THR A 152 8.08 6.50 -17.91
C THR A 152 9.01 5.30 -17.88
N GLU A 153 8.48 4.07 -17.95
CA GLU A 153 9.27 2.85 -17.98
C GLU A 153 9.12 2.15 -19.32
N THR A 154 10.17 2.24 -20.13
CA THR A 154 10.20 1.67 -21.48
C THR A 154 10.78 0.26 -21.51
N ASP A 155 11.50 -0.14 -20.46
CA ASP A 155 12.04 -1.49 -20.31
C ASP A 155 10.99 -2.41 -19.69
N GLU A 156 10.66 -3.50 -20.37
CA GLU A 156 9.56 -4.39 -20.01
C GLU A 156 9.76 -5.07 -18.64
N GLU A 157 10.99 -5.48 -18.31
CA GLU A 157 11.30 -6.11 -17.02
C GLU A 157 11.25 -5.11 -15.86
N LEU A 158 11.78 -3.90 -16.09
CA LEU A 158 11.70 -2.82 -15.11
C LEU A 158 10.25 -2.36 -14.91
N PHE A 159 9.46 -2.31 -15.98
CA PHE A 159 8.05 -1.95 -15.95
C PHE A 159 7.25 -2.93 -15.10
N ASP A 160 7.34 -4.25 -15.37
CA ASP A 160 6.61 -5.25 -14.57
C ASP A 160 7.00 -5.19 -13.10
N ARG A 161 8.31 -5.01 -12.82
CA ARG A 161 8.81 -4.86 -11.44
C ARG A 161 8.23 -3.61 -10.76
N ALA A 162 8.21 -2.48 -11.46
CA ALA A 162 7.68 -1.22 -10.95
C ALA A 162 6.17 -1.31 -10.70
N LEU A 163 5.42 -1.87 -11.65
CA LEU A 163 3.98 -2.04 -11.56
C LEU A 163 3.58 -2.98 -10.43
N LYS A 164 4.25 -4.13 -10.28
CA LYS A 164 4.01 -5.06 -9.17
C LYS A 164 4.25 -4.39 -7.81
N LYS A 165 5.30 -3.58 -7.71
CA LYS A 165 5.62 -2.83 -6.50
C LYS A 165 4.59 -1.74 -6.21
N PHE A 166 4.17 -0.99 -7.23
CA PHE A 166 3.09 -0.01 -7.13
C PHE A 166 1.79 -0.64 -6.65
N ARG A 167 1.38 -1.77 -7.24
CA ARG A 167 0.15 -2.50 -6.84
C ARG A 167 0.20 -2.91 -5.36
N SER A 168 1.33 -3.43 -4.90
CA SER A 168 1.50 -3.75 -3.47
C SER A 168 1.38 -2.52 -2.56
N TYR A 169 1.84 -1.35 -2.99
CA TYR A 169 1.66 -0.10 -2.26
C TYR A 169 0.21 0.37 -2.27
N ARG A 170 -0.47 0.30 -3.42
CA ARG A 170 -1.90 0.60 -3.57
C ARG A 170 -2.73 -0.26 -2.62
N GLU A 171 -2.53 -1.58 -2.65
CA GLU A 171 -3.19 -2.54 -1.75
C GLU A 171 -2.97 -2.18 -0.27
N SER A 172 -1.76 -1.79 0.12
CA SER A 172 -1.46 -1.42 1.51
C SER A 172 -2.24 -0.16 1.96
N ILE A 173 -2.39 0.83 1.08
CA ILE A 173 -3.15 2.06 1.36
C ILE A 173 -4.65 1.76 1.43
N GLU A 174 -5.17 0.99 0.48
CA GLU A 174 -6.58 0.56 0.46
C GLU A 174 -6.93 -0.30 1.68
N ALA A 175 -6.04 -1.23 2.07
CA ALA A 175 -6.19 -2.04 3.27
C ALA A 175 -6.21 -1.20 4.55
N TRP A 176 -5.40 -0.14 4.61
CA TRP A 176 -5.42 0.80 5.73
C TRP A 176 -6.72 1.60 5.79
N ARG A 177 -7.21 2.12 4.67
CA ARG A 177 -8.52 2.79 4.59
C ARG A 177 -9.65 1.86 5.07
N ALA A 178 -9.69 0.62 4.58
CA ALA A 178 -10.67 -0.37 4.99
C ALA A 178 -10.55 -0.72 6.49
N HIS A 179 -9.33 -0.75 7.03
CA HIS A 179 -9.11 -0.93 8.47
C HIS A 179 -9.65 0.25 9.30
N LEU A 180 -9.49 1.49 8.83
CA LEU A 180 -10.07 2.67 9.48
C LEU A 180 -11.59 2.56 9.53
N LEU A 181 -12.21 2.24 8.39
CA LEU A 181 -13.65 2.05 8.27
C LEU A 181 -14.18 0.98 9.25
N ARG A 182 -13.51 -0.19 9.30
CA ARG A 182 -13.86 -1.27 10.24
C ARG A 182 -13.71 -0.84 11.71
N SER A 183 -12.66 -0.08 12.03
CA SER A 183 -12.43 0.38 13.41
C SER A 183 -13.52 1.35 13.85
N ILE A 184 -13.93 2.26 12.97
CA ILE A 184 -15.01 3.22 13.26
C ILE A 184 -16.35 2.50 13.44
N ASN A 185 -16.66 1.54 12.56
CA ASN A 185 -17.89 0.74 12.72
C ASN A 185 -17.89 -0.05 14.05
N GLN A 186 -16.74 -0.58 14.47
CA GLN A 186 -16.60 -1.24 15.78
C GLN A 186 -16.85 -0.28 16.93
N ASP A 187 -16.35 0.96 16.85
CA ASP A 187 -16.55 1.98 17.88
C ASP A 187 -18.02 2.45 17.93
N LEU A 188 -18.66 2.68 16.78
CA LEU A 188 -20.09 3.01 16.69
C LEU A 188 -20.98 1.92 17.30
N CYS A 189 -20.60 0.64 17.18
CA CYS A 189 -21.32 -0.47 17.81
C CYS A 189 -21.12 -0.55 19.33
N ARG A 190 -20.12 0.11 19.90
CA ARG A 190 -19.89 0.18 21.37
C ARG A 190 -20.67 1.30 22.04
N GLU A 191 -21.02 2.33 21.26
CA GLU A 191 -21.74 3.52 21.74
C GLU A 191 -23.27 3.36 21.73
N ASN A 192 -23.78 2.30 21.08
CA ASN A 192 -25.19 1.89 21.07
C ASN A 192 -25.46 0.81 22.13
#